data_AF-A0A932LF20-F1
#
_entry.id   AF-A0A932LF20-F1
#
_cell.length_a   1.000
_cell.length_b   1.000
_cell.length_c   1.000
_cell.angle_alpha   90.00
_cell.angle_beta   90.00
_cell.angle_gamma   90.00
#
_symmetry.space_group_name_H-M   'P 1'
#
loop_
_entity.id
_entity.type
_entity.pdbx_description
1 polymer ?
#
loop_
_entity_poly.entity_id
_entity_poly.type
_entity_poly.pdbx_seq_one_letter_code
_entity_poly.pdbx_strand_id
1 'polypeptide(L)'
;METASEECEPQQIWEFQFMSRLAAKRKIECRHMAPEPFLIRAHRLDQRGRTDAALDLIYDSVDEFLRTSEFERLDLILANVAVAKLSVDILLGILTATLPAKSRLPSRAKLFKCIEQELKTRGRYEQGLLIGLEP
;
A
#
# COMPACT_ATOMS: atom_id res chain seq x y z
N MET A 1 -41.72 -55.04 41.06
CA MET A 1 -41.03 -54.55 39.86
C MET A 1 -40.25 -53.31 40.28
N GLU A 2 -39.09 -53.47 40.91
CA GLU A 2 -37.77 -53.77 40.28
C GLU A 2 -37.43 -52.71 39.22
N THR A 3 -36.31 -51.99 39.19
CA THR A 3 -34.97 -52.05 39.84
C THR A 3 -34.32 -50.68 39.53
N ALA A 4 -33.51 -50.09 40.44
CA ALA A 4 -32.05 -49.92 40.34
C ALA A 4 -31.56 -49.47 38.93
N SER A 5 -30.81 -48.39 38.72
CA SER A 5 -29.45 -48.14 39.24
C SER A 5 -28.89 -46.85 38.59
N GLU A 6 -28.02 -46.14 39.32
CA GLU A 6 -26.66 -45.63 38.97
C GLU A 6 -26.44 -44.99 37.56
N GLU A 7 -25.69 -43.93 37.32
CA GLU A 7 -24.58 -43.27 38.02
C GLU A 7 -24.12 -42.06 37.15
N CYS A 8 -23.24 -41.24 37.71
CA CYS A 8 -22.21 -40.42 37.03
C CYS A 8 -22.60 -39.11 36.33
N GLU A 9 -22.23 -38.00 36.97
CA GLU A 9 -21.68 -36.84 36.26
C GLU A 9 -20.41 -37.24 35.47
N PRO A 10 -20.01 -36.46 34.45
CA PRO A 10 -18.97 -35.51 34.77
C PRO A 10 -19.15 -34.12 34.14
N GLN A 11 -18.79 -33.15 34.97
CA GLN A 11 -18.29 -31.83 34.63
C GLN A 11 -17.32 -31.87 33.43
N GLN A 12 -17.53 -30.94 32.48
CA GLN A 12 -16.54 -30.28 31.60
C GLN A 12 -17.04 -30.14 30.16
N ILE A 13 -17.75 -29.05 29.85
CA ILE A 13 -17.55 -28.30 28.59
C ILE A 13 -17.71 -26.80 28.90
N TRP A 14 -16.73 -26.26 29.62
CA TRP A 14 -16.52 -24.83 29.83
C TRP A 14 -15.83 -24.18 28.60
N GLU A 15 -16.35 -24.38 27.38
CA GLU A 15 -15.72 -23.81 26.17
C GLU A 15 -16.69 -23.20 25.14
N PHE A 16 -18.01 -23.18 25.39
CA PHE A 16 -18.95 -22.64 24.39
C PHE A 16 -19.51 -21.23 24.68
N GLN A 17 -19.08 -20.59 25.76
CA GLN A 17 -19.51 -19.22 26.11
C GLN A 17 -18.55 -18.09 25.68
N PHE A 18 -17.53 -18.39 24.86
CA PHE A 18 -16.59 -17.37 24.34
C PHE A 18 -16.84 -16.95 22.88
N MET A 19 -17.83 -17.51 22.18
CA MET A 19 -18.09 -17.20 20.76
C MET A 19 -19.52 -16.69 20.51
N SER A 20 -20.02 -15.77 21.34
CA SER A 20 -21.36 -15.16 21.15
C SER A 20 -21.44 -13.67 21.48
N ARG A 21 -20.37 -12.90 21.25
CA ARG A 21 -20.38 -11.43 21.37
C ARG A 21 -19.60 -10.70 20.25
N LEU A 22 -19.80 -11.08 18.99
CA LEU A 22 -19.27 -10.32 17.85
C LEU A 22 -20.31 -10.10 16.73
N ALA A 23 -21.58 -9.93 17.09
CA ALA A 23 -22.63 -9.42 16.20
C ALA A 23 -23.08 -8.01 16.63
N ALA A 24 -22.13 -7.16 17.03
CA ALA A 24 -22.38 -5.74 17.25
C ALA A 24 -22.27 -5.00 15.91
N LYS A 25 -23.43 -4.83 15.28
CA LYS A 25 -23.71 -3.95 14.14
C LYS A 25 -22.96 -2.61 14.27
N ARG A 26 -21.83 -2.47 13.58
CA ARG A 26 -21.33 -1.15 13.13
C ARG A 26 -21.69 -0.98 11.68
N LYS A 27 -22.86 -0.39 11.47
CA LYS A 27 -23.26 0.23 10.21
C LYS A 27 -22.37 1.47 10.04
N ILE A 28 -21.19 1.29 9.44
CA ILE A 28 -20.36 2.43 9.01
C ILE A 28 -20.87 2.79 7.63
N GLU A 29 -21.60 3.89 7.57
CA GLU A 29 -21.89 4.60 6.33
C GLU A 29 -20.56 5.03 5.72
N CYS A 30 -20.01 4.23 4.81
CA CYS A 30 -18.90 4.65 3.97
C CYS A 30 -19.42 5.70 2.99
N ARG A 31 -19.38 6.98 3.39
CA ARG A 31 -19.35 8.08 2.42
C ARG A 31 -18.24 7.76 1.43
N HIS A 32 -18.61 7.48 0.19
CA HIS A 32 -17.72 7.24 -0.93
C HIS A 32 -17.03 8.56 -1.32
N MET A 33 -16.13 9.05 -0.48
CA MET A 33 -15.01 9.86 -0.94
C MET A 33 -14.03 8.85 -1.52
N ALA A 34 -13.73 8.95 -2.82
CA ALA A 34 -12.62 8.19 -3.39
C ALA A 34 -11.41 8.38 -2.46
N PRO A 35 -10.80 7.30 -1.94
CA PRO A 35 -9.66 7.43 -1.05
C PRO A 35 -8.61 8.27 -1.76
N GLU A 36 -8.15 9.32 -1.10
CA GLU A 36 -7.13 10.22 -1.66
C GLU A 36 -5.94 9.36 -2.13
N PRO A 37 -5.50 9.49 -3.40
CA PRO A 37 -4.39 8.70 -3.92
C PRO A 37 -3.17 8.83 -3.00
N PHE A 38 -2.55 7.69 -2.65
CA PHE A 38 -1.46 7.64 -1.66
C PHE A 38 -0.33 8.63 -1.97
N LEU A 39 -0.06 8.89 -3.26
CA LEU A 39 0.93 9.87 -3.71
C LEU A 39 0.63 11.31 -3.28
N ILE A 40 -0.63 11.73 -3.22
CA ILE A 40 -0.99 13.08 -2.75
C ILE A 40 -0.71 13.18 -1.24
N ARG A 41 -1.02 12.12 -0.50
CA ARG A 41 -0.72 12.05 0.93
C ARG A 41 0.79 12.02 1.19
N ALA A 42 1.55 11.21 0.46
CA ALA A 42 3.00 11.15 0.54
C ALA A 42 3.63 12.51 0.23
N HIS A 43 3.18 13.18 -0.83
CA HIS A 43 3.63 14.54 -1.17
C HIS A 43 3.42 15.54 -0.02
N ARG A 44 2.26 15.50 0.66
CA ARG A 44 2.02 16.38 1.82
C ARG A 44 2.91 16.07 3.02
N LEU A 45 3.22 14.79 3.26
CA LEU A 45 4.14 14.38 4.33
C LEU A 45 5.54 14.89 4.04
N ASP A 46 6.01 14.71 2.80
CA ASP A 46 7.29 15.19 2.32
C ASP A 46 7.42 16.73 2.42
N GLN A 47 6.39 17.48 2.00
CA GLN A 47 6.35 18.94 2.15
C GLN A 47 6.45 19.43 3.60
N ARG A 48 6.15 18.57 4.58
CA ARG A 48 6.26 18.86 6.02
C ARG A 48 7.57 18.37 6.62
N GLY A 49 8.54 17.97 5.80
CA GLY A 49 9.82 17.40 6.22
C GLY A 49 9.70 15.99 6.80
N ARG A 50 8.59 15.29 6.56
CA ARG A 50 8.37 13.90 7.00
C ARG A 50 8.58 12.94 5.83
N THR A 51 9.75 13.02 5.20
CA THR A 51 10.09 12.23 4.01
C THR A 51 10.10 10.73 4.32
N ASP A 52 10.60 10.30 5.49
CA ASP A 52 10.56 8.88 5.90
C ASP A 52 9.13 8.32 5.91
N ALA A 53 8.21 9.02 6.58
CA ALA A 53 6.80 8.60 6.62
C ALA A 53 6.12 8.68 5.24
N ALA A 54 6.58 9.56 4.36
CA ALA A 54 6.10 9.63 2.98
C ALA A 54 6.56 8.43 2.16
N LEU A 55 7.82 8.01 2.33
CA LEU A 55 8.39 6.82 1.70
C LEU A 55 7.72 5.55 2.23
N ASP A 56 7.54 5.41 3.54
CA ASP A 56 6.82 4.28 4.14
C ASP A 56 5.42 4.13 3.50
N LEU A 57 4.68 5.23 3.39
CA LEU A 57 3.37 5.21 2.75
C LEU A 57 3.42 4.77 1.28
N ILE A 58 4.47 5.14 0.54
CA ILE A 58 4.65 4.72 -0.85
C ILE A 58 4.94 3.22 -0.92
N TYR A 59 5.89 2.73 -0.12
CA TYR A 59 6.25 1.31 -0.10
C TYR A 59 5.05 0.45 0.33
N ASP A 60 4.37 0.80 1.43
CA ASP A 60 3.20 0.07 1.91
C ASP A 60 2.08 0.03 0.87
N SER A 61 1.80 1.17 0.21
CA SER A 61 0.73 1.25 -0.77
C SER A 61 1.07 0.45 -2.04
N VAL A 62 2.30 0.54 -2.52
CA VAL A 62 2.74 -0.21 -3.69
C VAL A 62 2.75 -1.70 -3.37
N ASP A 63 3.32 -2.11 -2.24
CA ASP A 63 3.33 -3.51 -1.79
C ASP A 63 1.92 -4.10 -1.73
N GLU A 64 0.94 -3.34 -1.21
CA GLU A 64 -0.46 -3.77 -1.19
C GLU A 64 -1.02 -4.01 -2.60
N PHE A 65 -0.74 -3.12 -3.56
CA PHE A 65 -1.14 -3.32 -4.96
C PHE A 65 -0.46 -4.56 -5.59
N LEU A 66 0.81 -4.79 -5.27
CA LEU A 66 1.55 -5.96 -5.75
C LEU A 66 0.96 -7.26 -5.17
N ARG A 67 0.69 -7.27 -3.86
CA ARG A 67 0.14 -8.41 -3.11
C ARG A 67 -1.27 -8.77 -3.56
N THR A 68 -2.08 -7.78 -3.89
CA THR A 68 -3.46 -7.96 -4.39
C THR A 68 -3.54 -8.12 -5.91
N SER A 69 -2.41 -8.05 -6.60
CA SER A 69 -2.32 -8.13 -8.07
C SER A 69 -3.09 -7.04 -8.83
N GLU A 70 -3.27 -5.87 -8.23
CA GLU A 70 -3.95 -4.71 -8.81
C GLU A 70 -2.99 -3.88 -9.71
N PHE A 71 -2.32 -4.53 -10.67
CA PHE A 71 -1.28 -3.90 -11.49
C PHE A 71 -1.82 -2.83 -12.44
N GLU A 72 -3.01 -3.04 -13.01
CA GLU A 72 -3.64 -2.09 -13.93
C GLU A 72 -3.93 -0.76 -13.21
N ARG A 73 -4.38 -0.85 -11.96
CA ARG A 73 -4.65 0.32 -11.14
C ARG A 73 -3.37 1.03 -10.73
N LEU A 74 -2.34 0.28 -10.35
CA LEU A 74 -1.02 0.84 -10.08
C LEU A 74 -0.45 1.55 -11.32
N ASP A 75 -0.55 0.94 -12.51
CA ASP A 75 -0.06 1.53 -13.75
C ASP A 75 -0.80 2.83 -14.11
N LEU A 76 -2.13 2.88 -13.91
CA LEU A 76 -2.92 4.11 -14.07
C LEU A 76 -2.47 5.21 -13.11
N ILE A 77 -2.10 4.87 -11.87
CA ILE A 77 -1.56 5.85 -10.92
C ILE A 77 -0.20 6.36 -11.43
N LEU A 78 0.69 5.47 -11.87
CA LEU A 78 2.02 5.82 -12.40
C LEU A 78 1.95 6.69 -13.67
N ALA A 79 0.96 6.44 -14.53
CA ALA A 79 0.72 7.23 -15.74
C ALA A 79 0.37 8.70 -15.47
N ASN A 80 -0.17 9.00 -14.28
CA ASN A 80 -0.69 10.31 -13.90
C ASN A 80 0.16 11.04 -12.84
N VAL A 81 1.38 10.55 -12.56
CA VAL A 81 2.27 11.17 -11.57
C VAL A 81 2.72 12.56 -12.04
N ALA A 82 2.46 13.58 -11.22
CA ALA A 82 2.94 14.94 -11.45
C ALA A 82 4.40 15.09 -11.01
N VAL A 83 5.34 14.56 -11.81
CA VAL A 83 6.79 14.49 -11.52
C VAL A 83 7.37 15.84 -11.05
N ALA A 84 6.97 16.94 -11.69
CA ALA A 84 7.43 18.30 -11.37
C ALA A 84 7.10 18.77 -9.94
N LYS A 85 6.16 18.13 -9.24
CA LYS A 85 5.74 18.50 -7.88
C LYS A 85 6.41 17.70 -6.77
N LEU A 86 7.03 16.57 -7.10
CA LEU A 86 7.57 15.63 -6.12
C LEU A 86 9.05 15.89 -5.86
N SER A 87 9.51 15.63 -4.64
CA SER A 87 10.95 15.68 -4.29
C SER A 87 11.72 14.54 -4.95
N VAL A 88 13.05 14.66 -5.00
CA VAL A 88 13.92 13.62 -5.56
C VAL A 88 13.70 12.29 -4.84
N ASP A 89 13.65 12.30 -3.51
CA ASP A 89 13.48 11.10 -2.69
C ASP A 89 12.18 10.37 -3.01
N ILE A 90 11.08 11.10 -3.19
CA ILE A 90 9.79 10.52 -3.55
C ILE A 90 9.81 9.92 -4.96
N LEU A 91 10.44 10.59 -5.92
CA LEU A 91 10.57 10.07 -7.28
C LEU A 91 11.38 8.77 -7.31
N LEU A 92 12.50 8.72 -6.58
CA LEU A 92 13.31 7.51 -6.45
C LEU A 92 12.53 6.41 -5.71
N GLY A 93 11.83 6.75 -4.63
CA GLY A 93 10.98 5.82 -3.88
C GLY A 93 9.93 5.14 -4.76
N ILE A 94 9.25 5.89 -5.65
CA ILE A 94 8.29 5.33 -6.59
C ILE A 94 8.97 4.36 -7.57
N LEU A 95 10.12 4.75 -8.14
CA LEU A 95 10.84 3.89 -9.09
C LEU A 95 11.32 2.60 -8.42
N THR A 96 11.83 2.69 -7.20
CA THR A 96 12.31 1.56 -6.41
C THR A 96 11.17 0.63 -6.01
N ALA A 97 10.08 1.16 -5.42
CA ALA A 97 8.94 0.36 -4.97
C ALA A 97 8.28 -0.42 -6.12
N THR A 98 8.31 0.13 -7.34
CA THR A 98 7.67 -0.48 -8.52
C THR A 98 8.58 -1.42 -9.31
N LEU A 99 9.87 -1.52 -8.97
CA LEU A 99 10.82 -2.41 -9.64
C LEU A 99 10.38 -3.88 -9.72
N PRO A 100 9.86 -4.51 -8.64
CA PRO A 100 9.49 -5.93 -8.67
C PRO A 100 8.43 -6.26 -9.72
N ALA A 101 7.63 -5.26 -10.11
CA ALA A 101 6.53 -5.39 -11.06
C ALA A 101 6.79 -4.73 -12.41
N LYS A 102 8.04 -4.32 -12.70
CA LYS A 102 8.36 -3.49 -13.88
C LYS A 102 7.84 -4.04 -15.21
N SER A 103 7.87 -5.36 -15.41
CA SER A 103 7.39 -6.03 -16.63
C SER A 103 5.87 -5.96 -16.82
N ARG A 104 5.12 -5.63 -15.76
CA ARG A 104 3.65 -5.50 -15.76
C ARG A 104 3.17 -4.05 -15.73
N LEU A 105 4.08 -3.08 -15.68
CA LEU A 105 3.80 -1.66 -15.53
C LEU A 105 4.30 -0.88 -16.76
N PRO A 106 3.59 -0.91 -17.90
CA PRO A 106 4.03 -0.28 -19.15
C PRO A 106 4.28 1.23 -19.01
N SER A 107 3.57 1.92 -18.10
CA SER A 107 3.74 3.35 -17.85
C SER A 107 5.05 3.68 -17.13
N ARG A 108 5.73 2.70 -16.53
CA ARG A 108 6.99 2.88 -15.81
C ARG A 108 8.12 3.41 -16.70
N ALA A 109 8.20 2.95 -17.95
CA ALA A 109 9.22 3.43 -18.90
C ALA A 109 9.06 4.92 -19.24
N LYS A 110 7.82 5.38 -19.38
CA LYS A 110 7.50 6.81 -19.59
C LYS A 110 7.82 7.61 -18.33
N LEU A 111 7.40 7.11 -17.16
CA LEU A 111 7.67 7.75 -15.88
C LEU A 111 9.17 7.94 -15.63
N PHE A 112 9.98 6.89 -15.88
CA PHE A 112 11.44 6.94 -15.74
C PHE A 112 12.04 8.08 -16.57
N LYS A 113 11.67 8.19 -17.86
CA LYS A 113 12.15 9.27 -18.74
C LYS A 113 11.73 10.65 -18.26
N CYS A 114 10.49 10.80 -17.78
CA CYS A 114 10.02 12.06 -17.20
C CYS A 114 10.80 12.45 -15.95
N ILE A 115 11.11 11.48 -15.07
CA ILE A 115 11.93 11.69 -13.86
C ILE A 115 13.36 12.09 -14.25
N GLU A 116 13.99 11.35 -15.16
CA GLU A 116 15.34 11.65 -15.64
C GLU A 116 15.43 13.07 -16.20
N GLN A 117 14.47 13.46 -17.05
CA GLN A 117 14.43 14.80 -17.61
C GLN A 117 14.22 15.87 -16.54
N GLU A 118 13.32 15.64 -15.58
CA GLU A 118 13.07 16.58 -14.49
C GLU A 118 14.31 16.76 -13.61
N LEU A 119 15.01 15.68 -13.27
CA LEU A 119 16.24 15.74 -12.47
C LEU A 119 17.33 16.53 -13.20
N LYS A 120 17.47 16.34 -14.52
CA LYS A 120 18.38 17.12 -15.36
C LYS A 120 18.00 18.60 -15.35
N THR A 121 16.72 18.92 -15.54
CA THR A 121 16.22 20.31 -15.51
C THR A 121 16.44 20.98 -14.16
N ARG A 122 16.34 20.25 -13.04
CA ARG A 122 16.59 20.77 -11.69
C ARG A 122 18.08 20.89 -11.33
N GLY A 123 18.99 20.40 -12.17
CA GLY A 123 20.41 20.28 -11.82
C GLY A 123 20.68 19.32 -10.65
N ARG A 124 19.77 18.35 -10.43
CA ARG A 124 19.85 17.32 -9.37
C ARG A 124 20.17 15.94 -9.95
N TYR A 125 20.51 15.88 -11.23
CA TYR A 125 20.89 14.63 -11.88
C TYR A 125 22.36 14.34 -11.60
N GLU A 126 22.61 13.34 -10.75
CA GLU A 126 23.94 12.83 -10.49
C GLU A 126 24.22 11.60 -11.36
N GLN A 127 25.47 11.47 -11.82
CA GLN A 127 25.87 10.32 -12.63
C GLN A 127 25.72 9.05 -11.79
N GLY A 128 24.83 8.15 -12.23
CA GLY A 128 24.56 6.89 -11.55
C GLY A 128 23.31 6.89 -10.67
N LEU A 129 22.65 8.03 -10.45
CA LEU A 129 21.50 8.14 -9.55
C LEU A 129 20.32 7.22 -9.95
N LEU A 130 20.15 6.99 -11.25
CA LEU A 130 19.07 6.14 -11.78
C LEU A 130 19.52 4.75 -12.22
N ILE A 131 20.80 4.38 -12.01
CA ILE A 131 21.31 3.06 -12.38
C ILE A 131 20.60 1.99 -11.56
N GLY A 132 20.15 0.93 -12.24
CA GLY A 132 19.39 -0.17 -11.63
C GLY A 132 17.90 0.13 -11.46
N LEU A 133 17.44 1.33 -11.79
CA LEU A 133 16.03 1.73 -11.77
C LEU A 133 15.39 1.72 -13.16
N GLU A 134 16.10 1.27 -14.19
CA GLU A 134 15.63 1.24 -15.58
C GLU A 134 14.38 0.33 -15.74
N PRO A 135 13.50 0.63 -16.71
CA PRO A 135 12.31 -0.18 -17.00
C PRO A 135 12.63 -1.64 -17.35
#